data_AF-A0A0F2LNM5-F1
#
_entry.id   AF-A0A0F2LNM5-F1
#
_cell.length_a   1.000
_cell.length_b   1.000
_cell.length_c   1.000
_cell.angle_alpha   90.00
_cell.angle_beta   90.00
_cell.angle_gamma   90.00
#
_symmetry.space_group_name_H-M   'P 1'
#
loop_
_entity.id
_entity.type
_entity.pdbx_description
1 polymer ?
#
loop_
_entity_poly.entity_id
_entity_poly.type
_entity_poly.pdbx_seq_one_letter_code
_entity_poly.pdbx_strand_id
1 'polypeptide(L)'
;GIAEYANQLGVSNVLEISKRLVSSANKAEASIISALGLSAVVAGAIIAYLVTWYSDWQKTYNEARPYAEQAKAVIDKVRDRLNQMREYRLLSFVDECLAEVIEEGASPDEWYDATLSCVFEKGEHVAGGPVLGP
;
A
#
# COMPACT_ATOMS: atom_id res chain seq x y z
N GLY A 1 31.47 -0.75 -12.14
CA GLY A 1 30.20 -0.38 -11.47
C GLY A 1 29.07 -1.35 -11.80
N ILE A 2 27.85 -1.23 -11.24
CA ILE A 2 26.79 -2.27 -11.44
C ILE A 2 26.39 -2.47 -12.91
N ALA A 3 26.48 -1.41 -13.73
CA ALA A 3 26.24 -1.50 -15.17
C ALA A 3 27.34 -2.30 -15.91
N GLU A 4 28.59 -2.09 -15.51
CA GLU A 4 29.75 -2.80 -16.06
C GLU A 4 29.76 -4.27 -15.64
N TYR A 5 29.36 -4.56 -14.39
CA TYR A 5 29.17 -5.92 -13.89
C TYR A 5 28.00 -6.63 -14.59
N ALA A 6 26.87 -5.94 -14.82
CA ALA A 6 25.76 -6.48 -15.60
C ALA A 6 26.16 -6.79 -17.06
N ASN A 7 27.04 -5.98 -17.64
CA ASN A 7 27.58 -6.22 -18.98
C ASN A 7 28.47 -7.46 -19.03
N GLN A 8 29.34 -7.64 -18.03
CA GLN A 8 30.15 -8.85 -17.89
C GLN A 8 29.30 -10.12 -17.73
N LEU A 9 28.14 -10.01 -17.08
CA LEU A 9 27.19 -11.10 -16.87
C LEU A 9 26.19 -11.30 -18.03
N GLY A 10 26.20 -10.43 -19.06
CA GLY A 10 25.24 -10.50 -20.17
C GLY A 10 23.80 -10.11 -19.82
N VAL A 11 23.57 -9.46 -18.67
CA VAL A 11 22.24 -9.09 -18.15
C VAL A 11 21.93 -7.58 -18.24
N SER A 12 22.73 -6.81 -18.97
CA SER A 12 22.56 -5.35 -19.11
C SER A 12 21.16 -4.93 -19.54
N ASN A 13 20.58 -5.62 -20.52
CA ASN A 13 19.22 -5.31 -21.01
C ASN A 13 18.17 -5.49 -19.91
N VAL A 14 18.28 -6.56 -19.13
CA VAL A 14 17.37 -6.82 -17.99
C VAL A 14 17.52 -5.72 -16.95
N LEU A 15 18.76 -5.32 -16.62
CA LEU A 15 19.01 -4.23 -15.68
C LEU A 15 18.40 -2.90 -16.14
N GLU A 16 18.55 -2.55 -17.43
CA GLU A 16 17.95 -1.33 -17.97
C GLU A 16 16.43 -1.35 -17.93
N ILE A 17 15.81 -2.47 -18.30
CA ILE A 17 14.36 -2.64 -18.24
C ILE A 17 13.89 -2.49 -16.79
N SER A 18 14.51 -3.18 -15.84
CA SER A 18 14.15 -3.09 -14.42
C SER A 18 14.26 -1.66 -13.90
N LYS A 19 15.32 -0.91 -14.25
CA LYS A 19 15.45 0.50 -13.85
C LYS A 19 14.32 1.38 -14.40
N ARG A 20 13.93 1.17 -15.65
CA ARG A 20 12.83 1.92 -16.27
C ARG A 20 11.49 1.60 -15.61
N LEU A 21 11.23 0.32 -15.33
CA LEU A 21 10.01 -0.11 -14.64
C LEU A 21 9.92 0.46 -13.22
N VAL A 22 11.00 0.35 -12.43
CA VAL A 22 11.04 0.90 -11.06
C VAL A 22 10.87 2.42 -11.09
N SER A 23 11.57 3.13 -11.97
CA SER A 23 11.42 4.59 -12.09
C SER A 23 9.99 5.00 -12.46
N SER A 24 9.33 4.20 -13.30
CA SER A 24 7.95 4.40 -13.72
C SER A 24 6.96 4.16 -12.58
N ALA A 25 7.09 3.02 -11.87
CA ALA A 25 6.30 2.66 -10.71
C ALA A 25 6.39 3.74 -9.61
N ASN A 26 7.61 4.18 -9.26
CA ASN A 26 7.82 5.23 -8.26
C ASN A 26 7.15 6.56 -8.64
N LYS A 27 7.14 6.90 -9.94
CA LYS A 27 6.48 8.12 -10.42
C LYS A 27 4.95 7.99 -10.38
N ALA A 28 4.42 6.82 -10.71
CA ALA A 28 2.99 6.53 -10.58
C ALA A 28 2.55 6.59 -9.11
N GLU A 29 3.30 5.98 -8.20
CA GLU A 29 3.08 6.01 -6.74
C GLU A 29 3.05 7.45 -6.22
N ALA A 30 4.08 8.25 -6.52
CA ALA A 30 4.15 9.65 -6.10
C ALA A 30 2.96 10.47 -6.64
N SER A 31 2.50 10.16 -7.85
CA SER A 31 1.33 10.82 -8.46
C SER A 31 0.03 10.44 -7.74
N ILE A 32 -0.13 9.19 -7.31
CA ILE A 32 -1.27 8.73 -6.49
C ILE A 32 -1.28 9.45 -5.14
N ILE A 33 -0.14 9.46 -4.44
CA ILE A 33 0.02 10.14 -3.15
C ILE A 33 -0.38 11.61 -3.28
N SER A 34 0.18 12.31 -4.28
CA SER A 34 -0.09 13.74 -4.48
C SER A 34 -1.54 14.03 -4.89
N ALA A 35 -2.17 13.16 -5.69
CA ALA A 35 -3.51 13.43 -6.23
C ALA A 35 -4.63 13.07 -5.24
N LEU A 36 -4.46 12.00 -4.47
CA LEU A 36 -5.51 11.43 -3.61
C LEU A 36 -5.22 11.60 -2.12
N GLY A 37 -4.01 12.04 -1.74
CA GLY A 37 -3.62 12.19 -0.34
C GLY A 37 -3.51 10.87 0.41
N LEU A 38 -3.27 9.76 -0.30
CA LEU A 38 -2.96 8.47 0.32
C LEU A 38 -1.57 8.51 0.95
N SER A 39 -1.37 7.74 2.02
CA SER A 39 -0.03 7.50 2.55
C SER A 39 0.81 6.67 1.56
N ALA A 40 2.13 6.81 1.68
CA ALA A 40 3.06 6.05 0.85
C ALA A 40 2.91 4.53 1.03
N VAL A 41 2.53 4.08 2.23
CA VAL A 41 2.33 2.65 2.52
C VAL A 41 1.18 2.07 1.70
N VAL A 42 0.03 2.75 1.66
CA VAL A 42 -1.13 2.30 0.86
C VAL A 42 -0.85 2.45 -0.64
N ALA A 43 -0.28 3.57 -1.07
CA ALA A 43 0.04 3.78 -2.48
C ALA A 43 1.06 2.75 -3.00
N GLY A 44 2.07 2.44 -2.20
CA GLY A 44 3.07 1.40 -2.48
C GLY A 44 2.44 0.02 -2.60
N ALA A 45 1.54 -0.36 -1.69
CA ALA A 45 0.84 -1.65 -1.75
C ALA A 45 0.01 -1.80 -3.04
N ILE A 46 -0.73 -0.76 -3.44
CA ILE A 46 -1.48 -0.76 -4.69
C ILE A 46 -0.55 -0.96 -5.89
N ILE A 47 0.54 -0.18 -5.96
CA ILE A 47 1.48 -0.25 -7.07
C ILE A 47 2.18 -1.61 -7.13
N ALA A 48 2.50 -2.21 -5.98
CA ALA A 48 3.22 -3.46 -5.91
C ALA A 48 2.35 -4.68 -6.22
N TYR A 49 1.09 -4.70 -5.74
CA TYR A 49 0.29 -5.92 -5.71
C TYR A 49 -0.92 -5.91 -6.66
N LEU A 50 -1.42 -4.74 -7.06
CA LEU A 50 -2.69 -4.66 -7.81
C LEU A 50 -2.52 -4.28 -9.28
N VAL A 51 -1.32 -3.87 -9.70
CA VAL A 51 -1.11 -3.36 -11.07
C VAL A 51 0.14 -3.89 -11.73
N THR A 52 0.10 -3.91 -13.05
CA THR A 52 1.26 -4.23 -13.88
C THR A 52 2.19 -3.03 -13.98
N TRP A 53 3.50 -3.27 -13.86
CA TRP A 53 4.50 -2.23 -14.09
C TRP A 53 4.79 -2.07 -15.58
N TYR A 54 4.50 -0.89 -16.11
CA TYR A 54 4.87 -0.50 -17.47
C TYR A 54 6.05 0.47 -17.46
N SER A 55 6.78 0.55 -18.56
CA SER A 55 7.81 1.58 -18.76
C SER A 55 7.20 2.99 -18.85
N ASP A 56 5.93 3.08 -19.26
CA ASP A 56 5.14 4.31 -19.22
C ASP A 56 4.40 4.44 -17.89
N TRP A 57 4.84 5.41 -17.08
CA TRP A 57 4.29 5.67 -15.75
C TRP A 57 2.81 6.08 -15.80
N GLN A 58 2.34 6.69 -16.90
CA GLN A 58 0.93 7.09 -17.02
C GLN A 58 0.03 5.86 -17.11
N LYS A 59 0.50 4.80 -17.77
CA LYS A 59 -0.25 3.55 -17.87
C LYS A 59 -0.36 2.87 -16.51
N THR A 60 0.75 2.76 -15.78
CA THR A 60 0.76 2.25 -14.40
C THR A 60 -0.15 3.07 -13.49
N TYR A 61 -0.08 4.41 -13.57
CA TYR A 61 -0.94 5.32 -12.83
C TYR A 61 -2.43 5.13 -13.15
N ASN A 62 -2.78 5.06 -14.44
CA ASN A 62 -4.18 4.91 -14.86
C ASN A 62 -4.78 3.56 -14.41
N GLU A 63 -3.98 2.49 -14.39
CA GLU A 63 -4.39 1.19 -13.86
C GLU A 63 -4.57 1.23 -12.34
N ALA A 64 -3.70 1.95 -11.62
CA ALA A 64 -3.73 2.05 -10.17
C ALA A 64 -4.79 3.01 -9.63
N ARG A 65 -5.15 4.05 -10.39
CA ARG A 65 -6.09 5.10 -9.97
C ARG A 65 -7.43 4.57 -9.42
N PRO A 66 -8.17 3.66 -10.09
CA PRO A 66 -9.44 3.16 -9.56
C PRO A 66 -9.28 2.42 -8.22
N TYR A 67 -8.17 1.71 -8.01
CA TYR A 67 -7.88 1.07 -6.73
C TYR A 67 -7.55 2.10 -5.65
N ALA A 68 -6.80 3.15 -6.00
CA ALA A 68 -6.45 4.22 -5.07
C ALA A 68 -7.68 5.05 -4.65
N GLU A 69 -8.62 5.30 -5.55
CA GLU A 69 -9.89 5.96 -5.23
C GLU A 69 -10.74 5.11 -4.26
N GLN A 70 -10.79 3.78 -4.47
CA GLN A 70 -11.46 2.86 -3.56
C GLN A 70 -10.77 2.77 -2.19
N ALA A 71 -9.44 2.66 -2.17
CA ALA A 71 -8.65 2.64 -0.94
C ALA A 71 -8.90 3.90 -0.11
N LYS A 72 -8.94 5.07 -0.75
CA LYS A 72 -9.29 6.32 -0.09
C LYS A 72 -10.68 6.27 0.56
N ALA A 73 -11.68 5.78 -0.18
CA ALA A 73 -13.04 5.66 0.35
C ALA A 73 -13.11 4.69 1.56
N VAL A 74 -12.34 3.60 1.52
CA VAL A 74 -12.23 2.65 2.64
C VAL A 74 -11.58 3.31 3.85
N ILE A 75 -10.46 4.01 3.69
CA ILE A 75 -9.78 4.74 4.78
C ILE A 75 -10.75 5.71 5.45
N ASP A 76 -11.43 6.54 4.65
CA ASP A 76 -12.35 7.54 5.16
C ASP A 76 -13.51 6.86 5.93
N LYS A 77 -14.07 5.77 5.40
CA LYS A 77 -15.16 5.00 6.06
C LYS A 77 -14.72 4.32 7.36
N VAL A 78 -13.53 3.73 7.40
CA VAL A 78 -12.98 3.09 8.61
C VAL A 78 -12.69 4.14 9.67
N ARG A 79 -12.06 5.27 9.31
CA ARG A 79 -11.80 6.37 10.25
C ARG A 79 -13.09 6.95 10.82
N ASP A 80 -14.11 7.16 9.99
CA ASP A 80 -15.43 7.61 10.44
C ASP A 80 -16.06 6.63 11.43
N ARG A 81 -15.96 5.32 11.16
CA ARG A 81 -16.46 4.29 12.07
C ARG A 81 -15.73 4.33 13.42
N LEU A 82 -14.41 4.42 13.42
CA LEU A 82 -13.60 4.52 14.64
C LEU A 82 -13.91 5.80 15.43
N ASN A 83 -14.11 6.93 14.75
CA ASN A 83 -14.52 8.19 15.37
C ASN A 83 -15.89 8.08 16.04
N GLN A 84 -16.87 7.43 15.41
CA GLN A 84 -18.19 7.19 15.99
C GLN A 84 -18.11 6.32 17.26
N MET A 85 -17.21 5.34 17.29
CA MET A 85 -16.95 4.49 18.45
C MET A 85 -16.03 5.14 19.49
N ARG A 86 -15.48 6.32 19.20
CA ARG A 86 -14.49 7.04 20.03
C ARG A 86 -13.18 6.27 20.23
N GLU A 87 -12.83 5.40 19.28
CA GLU A 87 -11.59 4.61 19.27
C GLU A 87 -10.44 5.38 18.59
N TYR A 88 -10.20 6.62 19.01
CA TYR A 88 -9.23 7.51 18.36
C TYR A 88 -7.80 6.97 18.37
N ARG A 89 -7.45 6.17 19.38
CA ARG A 89 -6.14 5.51 19.50
C ARG A 89 -5.84 4.55 18.35
N LEU A 90 -6.88 4.07 17.67
CA LEU A 90 -6.76 3.07 16.60
C LEU A 90 -6.60 3.70 15.21
N LEU A 91 -6.85 5.01 15.07
CA LEU A 91 -6.79 5.71 13.78
C LEU A 91 -5.42 5.61 13.10
N SER A 92 -4.34 5.45 13.87
CA SER A 92 -2.98 5.32 13.35
C SER A 92 -2.73 4.01 12.61
N PHE A 93 -3.54 2.97 12.84
CA PHE A 93 -3.35 1.66 12.20
C PHE A 93 -4.08 1.51 10.87
N VAL A 94 -4.97 2.45 10.51
CA VAL A 94 -5.87 2.30 9.35
C VAL A 94 -5.09 2.12 8.05
N ASP A 95 -4.10 2.98 7.81
CA ASP A 95 -3.32 2.96 6.57
C ASP A 95 -2.42 1.72 6.48
N GLU A 96 -1.83 1.30 7.59
CA GLU A 96 -1.00 0.08 7.68
C GLU A 96 -1.86 -1.16 7.43
N CYS A 97 -3.00 -1.29 8.12
CA CYS A 97 -3.90 -2.42 7.95
C CYS A 97 -4.50 -2.50 6.55
N LEU A 98 -4.85 -1.37 5.92
CA LEU A 98 -5.35 -1.42 4.55
C LEU A 98 -4.26 -1.91 3.58
N ALA A 99 -3.00 -1.51 3.80
CA ALA A 99 -1.90 -2.00 2.98
C ALA A 99 -1.64 -3.50 3.17
N GLU A 100 -1.69 -3.99 4.41
CA GLU A 100 -1.58 -5.43 4.72
C GLU A 100 -2.71 -6.22 4.04
N VAL A 101 -3.95 -5.74 4.12
CA VAL A 101 -5.11 -6.36 3.46
C VAL A 101 -4.96 -6.41 1.93
N ILE A 102 -4.38 -5.38 1.32
CA ILE A 102 -4.06 -5.36 -0.12
C ILE A 102 -2.98 -6.39 -0.45
N GLU A 103 -1.92 -6.45 0.36
CA GLU A 103 -0.81 -7.40 0.19
C GLU A 103 -1.26 -8.86 0.35
N GLU A 104 -2.20 -9.13 1.26
CA GLU A 104 -2.81 -10.44 1.47
C GLU A 104 -3.76 -10.85 0.32
N GLY A 105 -4.05 -9.94 -0.60
CA GLY A 105 -4.84 -10.21 -1.81
C GLY A 105 -6.34 -10.19 -1.61
N ALA A 106 -6.84 -9.54 -0.55
CA ALA A 106 -8.27 -9.33 -0.35
C ALA A 106 -8.86 -8.52 -1.52
N SER A 107 -10.08 -8.87 -1.93
CA SER A 107 -10.75 -8.13 -3.00
C SER A 107 -11.24 -6.76 -2.51
N PRO A 108 -11.38 -5.75 -3.39
CA PRO A 108 -11.72 -4.39 -2.97
C PRO A 108 -13.03 -4.24 -2.18
N ASP A 109 -13.98 -5.15 -2.38
CA ASP A 109 -15.23 -5.22 -1.62
C ASP A 109 -15.03 -5.71 -0.17
N GLU A 110 -13.97 -6.48 0.10
CA GLU A 110 -13.62 -6.98 1.43
C GLU A 110 -12.77 -5.97 2.23
N TRP A 111 -12.13 -5.02 1.56
CA TRP A 111 -11.15 -4.12 2.19
C TRP A 111 -11.67 -3.40 3.42
N TYR A 112 -12.94 -2.98 3.44
CA TYR A 112 -13.51 -2.29 4.60
C TYR A 112 -13.56 -3.18 5.85
N ASP A 113 -14.14 -4.37 5.72
CA ASP A 113 -14.33 -5.27 6.87
C ASP A 113 -12.98 -5.85 7.33
N ALA A 114 -12.11 -6.23 6.39
CA ALA A 114 -10.77 -6.74 6.68
C ALA A 114 -9.87 -5.69 7.34
N THR A 115 -9.87 -4.44 6.84
CA THR A 115 -9.10 -3.35 7.44
C THR A 115 -9.59 -3.06 8.85
N LEU A 116 -10.91 -3.04 9.07
CA LEU A 116 -11.48 -2.79 10.38
C LEU A 116 -11.11 -3.92 11.38
N SER A 117 -11.14 -5.19 10.96
CA SER A 117 -10.69 -6.33 11.78
C SER A 117 -9.23 -6.18 12.18
N CYS A 118 -8.34 -5.96 11.22
CA CYS A 118 -6.91 -5.77 11.47
C CYS A 118 -6.63 -4.64 12.47
N VAL A 119 -7.34 -3.49 12.32
CA VAL A 119 -7.16 -2.34 13.21
C VAL A 119 -7.51 -2.69 14.66
N PHE A 120 -8.58 -3.45 14.88
CA PHE A 120 -8.96 -3.88 16.22
C PHE A 120 -7.98 -4.91 16.79
N GLU A 121 -7.56 -5.88 16.00
CA GLU A 121 -6.56 -6.87 16.40
C GLU A 121 -5.25 -6.21 16.83
N LYS A 122 -4.71 -5.26 16.06
CA LYS A 122 -3.52 -4.48 16.46
C LYS A 122 -3.81 -3.65 17.72
N GLY A 123 -5.01 -3.10 17.85
CA GLY A 123 -5.47 -2.36 19.03
C GLY A 123 -5.49 -3.17 20.34
N GLU A 124 -5.82 -4.46 20.27
CA GLU A 124 -5.80 -5.38 21.41
C GLU A 124 -4.37 -5.72 21.84
N HIS A 125 -3.48 -5.98 20.89
CA HIS A 125 -2.06 -6.26 21.17
C HIS A 125 -1.35 -5.08 21.85
N VAL A 126 -1.69 -3.84 21.47
CA VAL A 126 -1.10 -2.63 22.08
C VAL A 126 -1.69 -2.33 23.47
N ALA A 127 -2.95 -2.71 23.72
CA ALA A 127 -3.56 -2.60 25.05
C ALA A 127 -3.05 -3.69 26.02
N GLY A 128 -2.62 -4.85 25.50
CA GLY A 128 -2.12 -6.00 26.24
C GLY A 128 -0.60 -6.06 26.42
N GLY A 129 0.05 -4.96 26.84
CA GLY A 129 1.45 -4.99 27.31
C GLY A 129 1.68 -6.14 28.31
N PRO A 130 2.91 -6.68 28.43
CA PRO A 130 3.17 -8.05 28.88
C PRO A 130 2.42 -8.35 30.17
N VAL A 131 1.51 -9.32 30.10
CA VAL A 131 1.03 -10.01 31.29
C VAL A 131 2.26 -10.69 31.87
N LEU A 132 2.84 -10.10 32.92
CA LEU A 132 3.67 -10.83 33.85
C LEU A 132 2.79 -11.96 34.40
N GLY A 133 2.87 -13.12 33.74
CA GLY A 133 2.36 -14.38 34.26
C GLY A 133 3.10 -14.73 35.55
N PRO A 134 2.47 -15.51 36.44
CA PRO A 134 2.88 -15.68 37.83
C PRO A 134 4.31 -16.22 38.01
#